data_AF-A0AAE9JQ95-F1
#
_entry.id   AF-A0AAE9JQ95-F1
#
_cell.length_a   1.000
_cell.length_b   1.000
_cell.length_c   1.000
_cell.angle_alpha   90.00
_cell.angle_beta   90.00
_cell.angle_gamma   90.00
#
_symmetry.space_group_name_H-M   'P 1'
#
loop_
_entity.id
_entity.type
_entity.pdbx_description
1 polymer ?
#
loop_
_entity_poly.entity_id
_entity_poly.type
_entity_poly.pdbx_seq_one_letter_code
_entity_poly.pdbx_strand_id
1 'polypeptide(L)'
;MSSAKSDSSERVEIDGMYILKVALIPLTLAASILFLYLYVKPIEQQSATMLVAPKSRDMRAEQIRMFALNEIVKANSHDLPPRSRNISAKALCKQKLACAPFNRRYETMIRVAPQYKMVNCVVQKSMSTMMTGAMCYLYNETQYEKSGRSFDDEFSGRLCKNQNEFSSVNSVRDAFNISYVKHDWTFSMVTRNPIDRFVSGYVDRCVRLALKNETQCNGCGLNMTCFIETEYKRLMEISYKRKTHRTMEDAHFFPQVWHCDLNEEFEFFEFIQYSGNAEDKMVPQLQDLLERQNVPEKSIEFIKNELIYKKSSHSTTGTPAKRFYYSRLMKSPYLLEFIVKMFYYDFLRFHYELPPGF
;
A
#
# COMPACT_ATOMS: atom_id res chain seq x y z
N MET A 1 -30.10 -0.17 113.37
CA MET A 1 -29.54 -1.51 113.10
C MET A 1 -30.42 -2.20 112.07
N SER A 2 -29.80 -2.61 110.95
CA SER A 2 -30.21 -3.60 109.94
C SER A 2 -31.67 -3.72 109.46
N SER A 3 -31.87 -3.52 108.15
CA SER A 3 -32.25 -4.54 107.15
C SER A 3 -33.36 -4.10 106.18
N ALA A 4 -33.27 -4.62 104.95
CA ALA A 4 -33.86 -4.12 103.71
C ALA A 4 -34.81 -5.11 103.00
N LYS A 5 -35.32 -4.68 101.82
CA LYS A 5 -35.96 -5.41 100.67
C LYS A 5 -37.47 -5.69 100.78
N SER A 6 -38.27 -5.69 99.71
CA SER A 6 -38.06 -5.97 98.26
C SER A 6 -39.10 -5.26 97.38
N ASP A 7 -38.88 -5.08 96.07
CA ASP A 7 -39.94 -5.27 95.06
C ASP A 7 -39.42 -5.58 93.64
N SER A 8 -40.25 -6.26 92.86
CA SER A 8 -40.01 -6.94 91.58
C SER A 8 -40.96 -6.45 90.48
N SER A 9 -40.43 -5.97 89.35
CA SER A 9 -41.17 -5.91 88.07
C SER A 9 -40.23 -5.55 86.91
N GLU A 10 -39.65 -6.55 86.24
CA GLU A 10 -38.92 -6.35 84.98
C GLU A 10 -39.00 -7.62 84.13
N ARG A 11 -40.10 -7.77 83.37
CA ARG A 11 -40.29 -8.91 82.45
C ARG A 11 -41.24 -8.58 81.29
N VAL A 12 -41.06 -7.47 80.57
CA VAL A 12 -41.69 -7.24 79.24
C VAL A 12 -40.89 -6.19 78.45
N GLU A 13 -39.65 -6.47 78.01
CA GLU A 13 -38.96 -5.52 77.09
C GLU A 13 -37.83 -6.12 76.21
N ILE A 14 -37.76 -7.45 76.04
CA ILE A 14 -36.62 -8.08 75.33
C ILE A 14 -36.99 -8.71 73.97
N ASP A 15 -38.27 -8.78 73.57
CA ASP A 15 -38.67 -9.42 72.31
C ASP A 15 -38.89 -8.47 71.12
N GLY A 16 -39.02 -7.15 71.35
CA GLY A 16 -39.24 -6.18 70.26
C GLY A 16 -37.96 -5.78 69.50
N MET A 17 -36.81 -5.77 70.18
CA MET A 17 -35.57 -5.21 69.63
C MET A 17 -34.76 -6.21 68.78
N TYR A 18 -34.99 -7.52 68.96
CA TYR A 18 -34.31 -8.56 68.18
C TYR A 18 -34.95 -8.77 66.81
N ILE A 19 -36.28 -8.70 66.71
CA ILE A 19 -37.00 -8.88 65.45
C ILE A 19 -36.75 -7.70 64.49
N LEU A 20 -36.59 -6.47 65.01
CA LEU A 20 -36.29 -5.30 64.18
C LEU A 20 -34.89 -5.37 63.53
N LYS A 21 -33.90 -5.98 64.20
CA LYS A 21 -32.53 -6.08 63.67
C LYS A 21 -32.37 -7.19 62.63
N VAL A 22 -33.11 -8.29 62.74
CA VAL A 22 -33.01 -9.42 61.79
C VAL A 22 -33.71 -9.10 60.46
N ALA A 23 -34.74 -8.25 60.46
CA ALA A 23 -35.44 -7.86 59.23
C ALA A 23 -34.79 -6.67 58.47
N LEU A 24 -34.13 -5.73 59.16
CA LEU A 24 -33.51 -4.57 58.50
C LEU A 24 -32.20 -4.88 57.75
N ILE A 25 -31.44 -5.88 58.19
CA ILE A 25 -30.17 -6.26 57.56
C ILE A 25 -30.38 -6.81 56.13
N PRO A 26 -31.31 -7.75 55.86
CA PRO A 26 -31.53 -8.22 54.49
C PRO A 26 -32.19 -7.16 53.58
N LEU A 27 -33.01 -6.24 54.13
CA LEU A 27 -33.64 -5.16 53.35
C LEU A 27 -32.65 -4.09 52.91
N THR A 28 -31.66 -3.75 53.74
CA THR A 28 -30.59 -2.81 53.40
C THR A 28 -29.58 -3.40 52.40
N LEU A 29 -29.28 -4.70 52.51
CA LEU A 29 -28.48 -5.44 51.52
C LEU A 29 -29.20 -5.59 50.17
N ALA A 30 -30.51 -5.89 50.17
CA ALA A 30 -31.28 -5.99 48.94
C ALA A 30 -31.40 -4.63 48.23
N ALA A 31 -31.61 -3.54 48.97
CA ALA A 31 -31.68 -2.20 48.41
C ALA A 31 -30.33 -1.72 47.82
N SER A 32 -29.20 -2.08 48.46
CA SER A 32 -27.87 -1.74 47.95
C SER A 32 -27.45 -2.58 46.74
N ILE A 33 -27.84 -3.86 46.68
CA ILE A 33 -27.66 -4.70 45.49
C ILE A 33 -28.55 -4.21 44.34
N LEU A 34 -29.80 -3.81 44.60
CA LEU A 34 -30.68 -3.23 43.57
C LEU A 34 -30.16 -1.86 43.09
N PHE A 35 -29.58 -1.04 43.97
CA PHE A 35 -28.91 0.22 43.58
C PHE A 35 -27.69 -0.03 42.70
N LEU A 36 -26.87 -1.04 43.01
CA LEU A 36 -25.76 -1.48 42.15
C LEU A 36 -26.28 -2.01 40.81
N TYR A 37 -27.38 -2.77 40.77
CA TYR A 37 -27.95 -3.29 39.53
C TYR A 37 -28.62 -2.21 38.67
N LEU A 38 -29.21 -1.18 39.27
CA LEU A 38 -29.86 -0.07 38.57
C LEU A 38 -28.87 1.00 38.09
N TYR A 39 -27.69 1.13 38.71
CA TYR A 39 -26.64 2.07 38.28
C TYR A 39 -25.50 1.42 37.48
N VAL A 40 -25.28 0.11 37.60
CA VAL A 40 -24.35 -0.63 36.75
C VAL A 40 -25.16 -1.23 35.61
N LYS A 41 -25.41 -0.42 34.56
CA LYS A 41 -25.88 -0.97 33.28
C LYS A 41 -24.92 -2.07 32.83
N PRO A 42 -25.40 -3.25 32.39
CA PRO A 42 -24.54 -4.17 31.66
C PRO A 42 -24.07 -3.44 30.41
N ILE A 43 -22.76 -3.29 30.26
CA ILE A 43 -22.15 -2.89 29.00
C ILE A 43 -22.43 -4.06 28.05
N GLU A 44 -23.50 -3.95 27.25
CA GLU A 44 -23.60 -4.71 26.02
C GLU A 44 -22.32 -4.42 25.23
N GLN A 45 -21.43 -5.41 25.14
CA GLN A 45 -20.40 -5.44 24.11
C GLN A 45 -21.09 -5.58 22.76
N GLN A 46 -21.67 -4.49 22.27
CA GLN A 46 -21.67 -4.26 20.83
C GLN A 46 -20.19 -4.11 20.47
N SER A 47 -19.65 -5.08 19.76
CA SER A 47 -18.35 -5.00 19.10
C SER A 47 -18.41 -3.95 17.99
N ALA A 48 -18.55 -2.68 18.38
CA ALA A 48 -18.15 -1.56 17.57
C ALA A 48 -16.66 -1.42 17.80
N THR A 49 -15.85 -1.89 16.83
CA THR A 49 -14.50 -1.39 16.64
C THR A 49 -14.55 0.13 16.74
N MET A 50 -14.09 0.66 17.87
CA MET A 50 -13.91 2.08 18.09
C MET A 50 -12.84 2.52 17.10
N LEU A 51 -13.28 2.94 15.91
CA LEU A 51 -12.49 3.77 15.03
C LEU A 51 -12.09 4.98 15.89
N VAL A 52 -10.83 5.01 16.31
CA VAL A 52 -10.22 6.16 16.95
C VAL A 52 -10.53 7.36 16.06
N ALA A 53 -11.43 8.22 16.52
CA ALA A 53 -11.79 9.43 15.82
C ALA A 53 -10.52 10.28 15.66
N PRO A 54 -10.18 10.75 14.45
CA PRO A 54 -8.97 11.53 14.26
C PRO A 54 -9.06 12.81 15.09
N LYS A 55 -7.96 13.13 15.79
CA LYS A 55 -7.70 14.40 16.47
C LYS A 55 -8.17 15.56 15.58
N SER A 56 -9.11 16.35 16.08
CA SER A 56 -9.66 17.61 15.53
C SER A 56 -9.65 17.71 14.00
N ARG A 57 -10.81 17.54 13.35
CA ARG A 57 -10.99 17.84 11.92
C ARG A 57 -10.65 19.32 11.68
N ASP A 58 -9.45 19.58 11.17
CA ASP A 58 -9.08 20.89 10.66
C ASP A 58 -10.02 21.24 9.51
N MET A 59 -10.95 22.17 9.78
CA MET A 59 -11.96 22.63 8.84
C MET A 59 -11.34 23.19 7.56
N ARG A 60 -10.16 23.82 7.65
CA ARG A 60 -9.44 24.38 6.50
C ARG A 60 -8.84 23.26 5.65
N ALA A 61 -8.23 22.25 6.29
CA ALA A 61 -7.74 21.07 5.59
C ALA A 61 -8.88 20.28 4.92
N GLU A 62 -10.03 20.15 5.59
CA GLU A 62 -11.20 19.48 5.01
C GLU A 62 -11.81 20.30 3.87
N GLN A 63 -11.86 21.63 3.97
CA GLN A 63 -12.34 22.49 2.90
C GLN A 63 -11.42 22.45 1.67
N ILE A 64 -10.10 22.45 1.86
CA ILE A 64 -9.11 22.26 0.78
C ILE A 64 -9.29 20.89 0.14
N ARG A 65 -9.49 19.84 0.95
CA ARG A 65 -9.71 18.48 0.48
C ARG A 65 -11.00 18.35 -0.34
N MET A 66 -12.08 18.97 0.13
CA MET A 66 -13.37 18.99 -0.57
C MET A 66 -13.30 19.81 -1.86
N PHE A 67 -12.64 20.96 -1.85
CA PHE A 67 -12.40 21.76 -3.05
C PHE A 67 -11.58 20.99 -4.11
N ALA A 68 -10.49 20.36 -3.69
CA ALA A 68 -9.69 19.51 -4.57
C ALA A 68 -10.50 18.33 -5.14
N LEU A 69 -11.42 17.75 -4.35
CA LEU A 69 -12.30 16.69 -4.83
C LEU A 69 -13.33 17.20 -5.84
N ASN A 70 -13.87 18.40 -5.67
CA ASN A 70 -14.80 19.01 -6.62
C ASN A 70 -14.14 19.25 -7.99
N GLU A 71 -12.91 19.77 -8.00
CA GLU A 71 -12.16 19.95 -9.26
C GLU A 71 -11.84 18.61 -9.94
N ILE A 72 -11.49 17.57 -9.16
CA ILE A 72 -11.33 16.21 -9.66
C ILE A 72 -12.64 15.70 -10.30
N VAL A 73 -13.78 15.86 -9.64
CA VAL A 73 -15.09 15.43 -10.15
C VAL A 73 -15.44 16.20 -11.43
N LYS A 74 -15.27 17.53 -11.42
CA LYS A 74 -15.57 18.40 -12.55
C LYS A 74 -14.74 18.03 -13.79
N ALA A 75 -13.43 17.84 -13.64
CA ALA A 75 -12.52 17.45 -14.73
C ALA A 75 -12.85 16.07 -15.33
N ASN A 76 -13.61 15.25 -14.61
CA ASN A 76 -13.97 13.88 -14.96
C ASN A 76 -15.49 13.70 -15.08
N SER A 77 -16.26 14.77 -15.30
CA SER A 77 -17.73 14.70 -15.34
C SER A 77 -18.29 14.20 -16.69
N HIS A 78 -17.46 14.11 -17.73
CA HIS A 78 -17.90 13.66 -19.04
C HIS A 78 -18.23 12.18 -19.06
N ASP A 79 -19.31 11.86 -19.77
CA ASP A 79 -19.68 10.49 -20.09
C ASP A 79 -18.64 9.87 -21.02
N LEU A 80 -18.37 8.59 -20.79
CA LEU A 80 -17.42 7.82 -21.58
C LEU A 80 -18.17 6.84 -22.47
N PRO A 81 -17.69 6.63 -23.71
CA PRO A 81 -18.30 5.66 -24.60
C PRO A 81 -18.15 4.23 -24.03
N PRO A 82 -18.87 3.25 -24.58
CA PRO A 82 -18.55 1.86 -24.32
C PRO A 82 -17.18 1.48 -24.92
N ARG A 83 -16.78 0.23 -24.71
CA ARG A 83 -15.62 -0.35 -25.39
C ARG A 83 -15.76 -0.31 -26.89
N SER A 84 -14.61 -0.30 -27.58
CA SER A 84 -14.58 -0.30 -29.04
C SER A 84 -15.19 -1.58 -29.62
N ARG A 85 -14.94 -2.73 -28.95
CA ARG A 85 -15.46 -4.05 -29.34
C ARG A 85 -15.73 -4.92 -28.11
N ASN A 86 -16.73 -5.78 -28.19
CA ASN A 86 -17.01 -6.81 -27.19
C ASN A 86 -16.25 -8.12 -27.49
N ILE A 87 -14.95 -8.15 -27.18
CA ILE A 87 -14.03 -9.26 -27.43
C ILE A 87 -13.14 -9.50 -26.21
N SER A 88 -12.56 -10.70 -26.05
CA SER A 88 -11.64 -10.99 -24.95
C SER A 88 -10.33 -10.20 -25.05
N ALA A 89 -9.61 -10.07 -23.94
CA ALA A 89 -8.32 -9.35 -23.93
C ALA A 89 -7.32 -9.99 -24.91
N LYS A 90 -7.31 -11.32 -24.99
CA LYS A 90 -6.49 -12.08 -25.94
C LYS A 90 -6.84 -11.74 -27.39
N ALA A 91 -8.12 -11.61 -27.72
CA ALA A 91 -8.55 -11.25 -29.07
C ALA A 91 -8.23 -9.78 -29.39
N LEU A 92 -8.33 -8.88 -28.41
CA LEU A 92 -7.93 -7.47 -28.54
C LEU A 92 -6.42 -7.37 -28.83
N CYS A 93 -5.57 -7.99 -28.01
CA CYS A 93 -4.12 -7.87 -28.12
C CYS A 93 -3.47 -8.72 -29.21
N LYS A 94 -4.24 -9.60 -29.88
CA LYS A 94 -3.85 -10.21 -31.16
C LYS A 94 -3.96 -9.24 -32.34
N GLN A 95 -4.73 -8.16 -32.22
CA GLN A 95 -4.85 -7.18 -33.30
C GLN A 95 -3.57 -6.38 -33.43
N LYS A 96 -3.17 -6.14 -34.68
CA LYS A 96 -1.95 -5.40 -35.02
C LYS A 96 -2.02 -3.99 -34.42
N LEU A 97 -0.97 -3.62 -33.66
CA LEU A 97 -0.82 -2.30 -33.03
C LEU A 97 -1.96 -1.92 -32.06
N ALA A 98 -2.71 -2.88 -31.53
CA ALA A 98 -3.78 -2.61 -30.58
C ALA A 98 -3.30 -2.58 -29.12
N CYS A 99 -2.28 -3.36 -28.77
CA CYS A 99 -1.72 -3.42 -27.42
C CYS A 99 -0.21 -3.21 -27.45
N ALA A 100 0.33 -2.79 -26.31
CA ALA A 100 1.75 -2.69 -26.06
C ALA A 100 2.41 -4.07 -26.33
N PRO A 101 3.50 -4.12 -27.13
CA PRO A 101 4.19 -5.37 -27.42
C PRO A 101 4.83 -5.95 -26.15
N PHE A 102 4.98 -7.28 -26.08
CA PHE A 102 5.64 -7.94 -24.95
C PHE A 102 7.14 -7.63 -24.89
N ASN A 103 7.85 -7.94 -25.98
CA ASN A 103 9.31 -7.90 -26.03
C ASN A 103 9.81 -6.48 -26.33
N ARG A 104 9.83 -5.63 -25.31
CA ARG A 104 10.47 -4.31 -25.35
C ARG A 104 11.30 -4.11 -24.10
N ARG A 105 12.46 -3.49 -24.31
CA ARG A 105 13.30 -3.01 -23.22
C ARG A 105 13.00 -1.54 -22.96
N TYR A 106 12.77 -1.23 -21.70
CA TYR A 106 12.67 0.12 -21.18
C TYR A 106 13.79 0.36 -20.16
N GLU A 107 13.63 1.32 -19.27
CA GLU A 107 14.59 1.60 -18.20
C GLU A 107 14.73 0.42 -17.21
N THR A 108 15.96 -0.02 -16.98
CA THR A 108 16.31 -0.98 -15.94
C THR A 108 16.98 -0.25 -14.78
N MET A 109 16.44 -0.43 -13.56
CA MET A 109 17.00 0.14 -12.34
C MET A 109 17.20 -0.99 -11.33
N ILE A 110 18.44 -1.36 -11.10
CA ILE A 110 18.80 -2.45 -10.21
C ILE A 110 19.51 -1.92 -8.97
N ARG A 111 19.21 -2.53 -7.83
CA ARG A 111 19.89 -2.36 -6.55
C ARG A 111 20.46 -3.69 -6.10
N VAL A 112 21.69 -3.69 -5.58
CA VAL A 112 22.37 -4.91 -5.15
C VAL A 112 22.74 -4.86 -3.66
N ALA A 113 22.76 -6.02 -3.02
CA ALA A 113 23.34 -6.23 -1.70
C ALA A 113 24.27 -7.45 -1.78
N PRO A 114 25.55 -7.24 -2.17
CA PRO A 114 26.46 -8.34 -2.51
C PRO A 114 26.77 -9.27 -1.34
N GLN A 115 26.79 -8.75 -0.10
CA GLN A 115 26.97 -9.53 1.13
C GLN A 115 25.95 -10.67 1.24
N TYR A 116 24.72 -10.42 0.77
CA TYR A 116 23.62 -11.37 0.80
C TYR A 116 23.32 -11.97 -0.57
N LYS A 117 24.13 -11.66 -1.60
CA LYS A 117 23.94 -12.13 -2.99
C LYS A 117 22.56 -11.78 -3.57
N MET A 118 22.03 -10.63 -3.17
CA MET A 118 20.71 -10.18 -3.58
C MET A 118 20.77 -9.11 -4.67
N VAL A 119 19.91 -9.27 -5.67
CA VAL A 119 19.61 -8.29 -6.71
C VAL A 119 18.13 -7.98 -6.64
N ASN A 120 17.78 -6.70 -6.59
CA ASN A 120 16.41 -6.25 -6.69
C ASN A 120 16.27 -5.24 -7.83
N CYS A 121 15.36 -5.50 -8.75
CA CYS A 121 14.96 -4.48 -9.70
C CYS A 121 13.80 -3.65 -9.15
N VAL A 122 13.97 -2.32 -9.21
CA VAL A 122 12.96 -1.37 -8.74
C VAL A 122 12.18 -0.80 -9.91
N VAL A 123 10.85 -0.97 -9.87
CA VAL A 123 9.93 -0.41 -10.86
C VAL A 123 9.06 0.64 -10.20
N GLN A 124 8.93 1.80 -10.85
CA GLN A 124 8.17 2.92 -10.29
C GLN A 124 6.74 2.50 -9.96
N LYS A 125 6.24 3.02 -8.84
CA LYS A 125 4.91 2.69 -8.26
C LYS A 125 4.70 1.26 -7.81
N SER A 126 5.75 0.44 -7.78
CA SER A 126 5.75 -0.90 -7.20
C SER A 126 6.75 -0.95 -6.04
N MET A 127 6.54 -0.11 -5.01
CA MET A 127 7.42 0.01 -3.83
C MET A 127 8.88 0.39 -4.15
N SER A 128 9.12 1.11 -5.26
CA SER A 128 10.47 1.45 -5.73
C SER A 128 11.35 2.16 -4.70
N THR A 129 10.83 3.18 -4.02
CA THR A 129 11.58 3.89 -2.95
C THR A 129 11.88 2.98 -1.77
N MET A 130 10.90 2.18 -1.35
CA MET A 130 11.04 1.27 -0.21
C MET A 130 12.07 0.18 -0.47
N MET A 131 12.04 -0.43 -1.65
CA MET A 131 13.03 -1.43 -2.04
C MET A 131 14.41 -0.80 -2.29
N THR A 132 14.48 0.45 -2.74
CA THR A 132 15.75 1.19 -2.81
C THR A 132 16.35 1.35 -1.41
N GLY A 133 15.54 1.73 -0.42
CA GLY A 133 15.94 1.82 0.98
C GLY A 133 16.39 0.48 1.55
N ALA A 134 15.60 -0.58 1.37
CA ALA A 134 15.92 -1.92 1.85
C ALA A 134 17.24 -2.45 1.27
N MET A 135 17.47 -2.29 -0.03
CA MET A 135 18.72 -2.73 -0.65
C MET A 135 19.92 -1.86 -0.29
N CYS A 136 19.72 -0.56 -0.04
CA CYS A 136 20.79 0.31 0.47
C CYS A 136 21.15 -0.02 1.92
N TYR A 137 20.15 -0.33 2.76
CA TYR A 137 20.35 -0.85 4.10
C TYR A 137 21.17 -2.14 4.08
N LEU A 138 20.75 -3.13 3.29
CA LEU A 138 21.47 -4.41 3.16
C LEU A 138 22.85 -4.30 2.49
N TYR A 139 23.11 -3.23 1.74
CA TYR A 139 24.43 -2.96 1.17
C TYR A 139 25.45 -2.52 2.25
N ASN A 140 25.01 -1.73 3.23
CA ASN A 140 25.83 -1.31 4.37
C ASN A 140 24.96 -0.94 5.58
N GLU A 141 24.59 -1.95 6.36
CA GLU A 141 23.65 -1.81 7.49
C GLU A 141 24.19 -0.84 8.54
N THR A 142 25.49 -0.94 8.85
CA THR A 142 26.13 -0.08 9.87
C THR A 142 26.09 1.39 9.47
N GLN A 143 26.37 1.72 8.20
CA GLN A 143 26.30 3.10 7.73
C GLN A 143 24.86 3.60 7.67
N TYR A 144 23.93 2.75 7.23
CA TYR A 144 22.53 3.11 7.12
C TYR A 144 21.92 3.39 8.51
N GLU A 145 22.12 2.51 9.51
CA GLU A 145 21.65 2.71 10.89
C GLU A 145 22.24 3.99 11.50
N LYS A 146 23.55 4.24 11.31
CA LYS A 146 24.22 5.47 11.81
C LYS A 146 23.67 6.75 11.20
N SER A 147 23.09 6.68 10.00
CA SER A 147 22.53 7.85 9.33
C SER A 147 21.19 8.31 9.92
N GLY A 148 20.50 7.43 10.66
CA GLY A 148 19.16 7.71 11.22
C GLY A 148 18.07 7.93 10.17
N ARG A 149 18.32 7.55 8.91
CA ARG A 149 17.39 7.68 7.78
C ARG A 149 16.31 6.60 7.81
N SER A 150 15.20 6.91 7.17
CA SER A 150 14.15 5.99 6.80
C SER A 150 14.21 5.64 5.31
N PHE A 151 13.51 4.58 4.89
CA PHE A 151 13.45 4.21 3.48
C PHE A 151 12.84 5.31 2.59
N ASP A 152 11.93 6.15 3.13
CA ASP A 152 11.36 7.26 2.35
C ASP A 152 12.38 8.35 2.00
N ASP A 153 13.45 8.49 2.80
CA ASP A 153 14.47 9.51 2.55
C ASP A 153 15.23 9.26 1.24
N GLU A 154 15.24 8.02 0.75
CA GLU A 154 15.79 7.66 -0.56
C GLU A 154 15.05 8.33 -1.74
N PHE A 155 13.83 8.83 -1.53
CA PHE A 155 13.12 9.62 -2.53
C PHE A 155 13.76 11.00 -2.77
N SER A 156 14.27 11.64 -1.70
CA SER A 156 14.81 13.00 -1.76
C SER A 156 16.34 13.04 -1.82
N GLY A 157 17.03 12.04 -1.26
CA GLY A 157 18.47 11.90 -1.32
C GLY A 157 18.89 10.44 -1.14
N ARG A 158 19.55 9.87 -2.15
CA ARG A 158 19.97 8.47 -2.14
C ARG A 158 21.31 8.28 -1.43
N LEU A 159 21.33 7.53 -0.33
CA LEU A 159 22.57 7.27 0.43
C LEU A 159 23.55 6.42 -0.39
N CYS A 160 23.05 5.38 -1.05
CA CYS A 160 23.85 4.44 -1.85
C CYS A 160 23.97 4.82 -3.34
N LYS A 161 23.69 6.09 -3.69
CA LYS A 161 23.74 6.57 -5.08
C LYS A 161 25.07 6.21 -5.73
N ASN A 162 25.02 5.62 -6.92
CA ASN A 162 26.20 5.18 -7.70
C ASN A 162 27.10 4.15 -6.99
N GLN A 163 26.66 3.55 -5.88
CA GLN A 163 27.43 2.52 -5.17
C GLN A 163 26.87 1.13 -5.44
N ASN A 164 25.57 0.95 -5.19
CA ASN A 164 24.90 -0.33 -5.35
C ASN A 164 23.88 -0.34 -6.51
N GLU A 165 24.08 0.53 -7.51
CA GLU A 165 23.09 0.82 -8.54
C GLU A 165 23.59 0.40 -9.92
N PHE A 166 22.77 -0.37 -10.64
CA PHE A 166 23.08 -0.87 -11.97
C PHE A 166 21.93 -0.58 -12.94
N SER A 167 22.26 -0.45 -14.22
CA SER A 167 21.31 -0.13 -15.31
C SER A 167 20.98 -1.30 -16.22
N SER A 168 21.50 -2.50 -15.95
CA SER A 168 21.20 -3.75 -16.67
C SER A 168 21.52 -4.97 -15.81
N VAL A 169 20.87 -6.10 -16.06
CA VAL A 169 21.18 -7.36 -15.38
C VAL A 169 22.58 -7.83 -15.74
N ASN A 170 22.99 -7.70 -17.01
CA ASN A 170 24.32 -8.08 -17.48
C ASN A 170 25.43 -7.36 -16.72
N SER A 171 25.30 -6.05 -16.48
CA SER A 171 26.32 -5.32 -15.73
C SER A 171 26.46 -5.76 -14.27
N VAL A 172 25.40 -6.29 -13.66
CA VAL A 172 25.48 -6.94 -12.34
C VAL A 172 26.22 -8.27 -12.44
N ARG A 173 25.84 -9.09 -13.43
CA ARG A 173 26.48 -10.39 -13.65
C ARG A 173 27.98 -10.26 -13.90
N ASP A 174 28.37 -9.30 -14.72
CA ASP A 174 29.77 -9.00 -15.02
C ASP A 174 30.53 -8.51 -13.78
N ALA A 175 29.93 -7.59 -12.99
CA ALA A 175 30.56 -7.01 -11.81
C ALA A 175 30.80 -8.03 -10.68
N PHE A 176 29.92 -9.03 -10.55
CA PHE A 176 29.99 -10.04 -9.47
C PHE A 176 30.26 -11.46 -9.96
N ASN A 177 30.62 -11.63 -11.23
CA ASN A 177 30.91 -12.93 -11.88
C ASN A 177 29.78 -13.97 -11.67
N ILE A 178 28.52 -13.56 -11.90
CA ILE A 178 27.33 -14.39 -11.70
C ILE A 178 27.05 -15.23 -12.95
N SER A 179 27.18 -16.55 -12.85
CA SER A 179 26.86 -17.50 -13.92
C SER A 179 25.39 -17.44 -14.35
N TYR A 180 25.11 -17.70 -15.63
CA TYR A 180 23.75 -17.85 -16.16
C TYR A 180 23.15 -19.26 -15.92
N VAL A 181 23.97 -20.24 -15.53
CA VAL A 181 23.54 -21.65 -15.46
C VAL A 181 23.28 -22.08 -14.02
N LYS A 182 24.17 -21.73 -13.11
CA LYS A 182 24.06 -22.08 -11.68
C LYS A 182 24.70 -20.99 -10.85
N HIS A 183 23.88 -20.30 -10.07
CA HIS A 183 24.31 -19.29 -9.10
C HIS A 183 23.45 -19.41 -7.84
N ASP A 184 23.95 -18.83 -6.75
CA ASP A 184 23.23 -18.71 -5.47
C ASP A 184 22.72 -17.29 -5.21
N TRP A 185 22.83 -16.41 -6.21
CA TRP A 185 22.23 -15.08 -6.19
C TRP A 185 20.73 -15.12 -6.39
N THR A 186 20.01 -14.23 -5.72
CA THR A 186 18.57 -14.04 -5.93
C THR A 186 18.32 -12.78 -6.75
N PHE A 187 17.54 -12.89 -7.82
CA PHE A 187 17.03 -11.75 -8.58
C PHE A 187 15.57 -11.59 -8.25
N SER A 188 15.18 -10.41 -7.78
CA SER A 188 13.82 -10.16 -7.33
C SER A 188 13.26 -8.87 -7.91
N MET A 189 11.93 -8.82 -8.03
CA MET A 189 11.23 -7.61 -8.41
C MET A 189 9.88 -7.54 -7.68
N VAL A 190 9.58 -6.40 -7.08
CA VAL A 190 8.22 -6.16 -6.57
C VAL A 190 7.30 -5.83 -7.75
N THR A 191 6.22 -6.60 -7.87
CA THR A 191 5.19 -6.40 -8.88
C THR A 191 3.92 -5.87 -8.20
N ARG A 192 3.09 -5.17 -8.98
CA ARG A 192 1.82 -4.63 -8.50
C ARG A 192 0.74 -4.83 -9.54
N ASN A 193 -0.50 -5.06 -9.11
CA ASN A 193 -1.65 -5.15 -10.00
C ASN A 193 -1.69 -3.91 -10.92
N PRO A 194 -1.79 -4.06 -12.26
CA PRO A 194 -1.70 -2.93 -13.18
C PRO A 194 -2.72 -1.82 -12.93
N ILE A 195 -3.95 -2.14 -12.50
CA ILE A 195 -4.99 -1.17 -12.18
C ILE A 195 -4.58 -0.32 -10.97
N ASP A 196 -4.19 -0.97 -9.88
CA ASP A 196 -3.78 -0.27 -8.65
C ASP A 196 -2.49 0.54 -8.86
N ARG A 197 -1.54 -0.01 -9.62
CA ARG A 197 -0.31 0.69 -10.02
C ARG A 197 -0.64 1.95 -10.84
N PHE A 198 -1.49 1.83 -11.85
CA PHE A 198 -1.91 2.96 -12.69
C PHE A 198 -2.58 4.05 -11.86
N VAL A 199 -3.58 3.72 -11.05
CA VAL A 199 -4.30 4.71 -10.22
C VAL A 199 -3.35 5.35 -9.21
N SER A 200 -2.47 4.57 -8.57
CA SER A 200 -1.46 5.11 -7.66
C SER A 200 -0.47 6.03 -8.36
N GLY A 201 -0.08 5.70 -9.60
CA GLY A 201 0.73 6.56 -10.44
C GLY A 201 0.02 7.87 -10.75
N TYR A 202 -1.24 7.79 -11.16
CA TYR A 202 -2.05 8.94 -11.56
C TYR A 202 -2.28 9.91 -10.40
N VAL A 203 -2.66 9.39 -9.22
CA VAL A 203 -2.86 10.25 -8.05
C VAL A 203 -1.56 10.92 -7.61
N ASP A 204 -0.44 10.20 -7.62
CA ASP A 204 0.82 10.82 -7.26
C ASP A 204 1.28 11.86 -8.28
N ARG A 205 1.32 11.50 -9.56
CA ARG A 205 1.88 12.33 -10.62
C ARG A 205 0.95 13.46 -11.03
N CYS A 206 -0.36 13.24 -11.04
CA CYS A 206 -1.34 14.16 -11.64
C CYS A 206 -2.26 14.85 -10.64
N VAL A 207 -2.29 14.42 -9.39
CA VAL A 207 -3.11 15.07 -8.35
C VAL A 207 -2.22 15.71 -7.30
N ARG A 208 -1.29 14.94 -6.72
CA ARG A 208 -0.40 15.44 -5.67
C ARG A 208 0.61 16.47 -6.19
N LEU A 209 1.11 16.27 -7.41
CA LEU A 209 2.20 17.08 -7.97
C LEU A 209 1.76 18.11 -9.03
N ALA A 210 0.54 18.03 -9.58
CA ALA A 210 0.11 18.83 -10.74
C ALA A 210 0.03 20.35 -10.51
N LEU A 211 0.16 20.82 -9.27
CA LEU A 211 0.21 22.26 -8.97
C LEU A 211 1.58 22.92 -9.29
N LYS A 212 2.53 22.18 -9.90
CA LYS A 212 3.92 22.66 -10.07
C LYS A 212 4.34 22.98 -11.51
N ASN A 213 3.63 22.53 -12.56
CA ASN A 213 3.97 22.84 -13.97
C ASN A 213 2.79 22.53 -14.93
N GLU A 214 2.48 23.42 -15.87
CA GLU A 214 1.40 23.28 -16.87
C GLU A 214 1.57 22.10 -17.83
N THR A 215 2.79 21.61 -18.03
CA THR A 215 3.09 20.48 -18.93
C THR A 215 2.97 19.10 -18.27
N GLN A 216 2.80 19.05 -16.94
CA GLN A 216 2.73 17.80 -16.20
C GLN A 216 1.49 16.97 -16.58
N CYS A 217 1.62 15.64 -16.51
CA CYS A 217 0.54 14.72 -16.89
C CYS A 217 0.06 14.91 -18.32
N ASN A 218 1.02 15.05 -19.24
CA ASN A 218 0.78 15.21 -20.66
C ASN A 218 -0.16 16.38 -21.00
N GLY A 219 -0.18 17.43 -20.16
CA GLY A 219 -1.06 18.59 -20.32
C GLY A 219 -2.54 18.31 -20.00
N CYS A 220 -2.88 17.15 -19.42
CA CYS A 220 -4.26 16.76 -19.13
C CYS A 220 -4.77 17.23 -17.76
N GLY A 221 -3.89 17.75 -16.89
CA GLY A 221 -4.24 18.13 -15.52
C GLY A 221 -4.91 16.97 -14.76
N LEU A 222 -6.12 17.22 -14.24
CA LEU A 222 -6.92 16.25 -13.49
C LEU A 222 -7.82 15.35 -14.36
N ASN A 223 -7.78 15.45 -15.70
CA ASN A 223 -8.61 14.61 -16.57
C ASN A 223 -7.92 13.26 -16.83
N MET A 224 -8.43 12.18 -16.21
CA MET A 224 -7.86 10.83 -16.35
C MET A 224 -8.04 10.26 -17.76
N THR A 225 -9.15 10.57 -18.42
CA THR A 225 -9.42 10.08 -19.78
C THR A 225 -8.42 10.67 -20.77
N CYS A 226 -8.23 11.99 -20.74
CA CYS A 226 -7.20 12.65 -21.55
C CYS A 226 -5.83 12.02 -21.29
N PHE A 227 -5.50 11.80 -20.01
CA PHE A 227 -4.20 11.26 -19.64
C PHE A 227 -3.97 9.85 -20.17
N ILE A 228 -4.91 8.91 -19.92
CA ILE A 228 -4.72 7.51 -20.32
C ILE A 228 -4.64 7.35 -21.83
N GLU A 229 -5.44 8.12 -22.59
CA GLU A 229 -5.39 8.11 -24.05
C GLU A 229 -4.06 8.65 -24.58
N THR A 230 -3.57 9.74 -23.98
CA THR A 230 -2.31 10.38 -24.39
C THR A 230 -1.12 9.50 -24.00
N GLU A 231 -1.12 8.94 -22.81
CA GLU A 231 -0.07 8.04 -22.33
C GLU A 231 -0.03 6.74 -23.13
N TYR A 232 -1.19 6.18 -23.51
CA TYR A 232 -1.24 5.04 -24.43
C TYR A 232 -0.66 5.38 -25.81
N LYS A 233 -0.99 6.56 -26.37
CA LYS A 233 -0.41 7.00 -27.65
C LYS A 233 1.12 7.10 -27.54
N ARG A 234 1.63 7.72 -26.48
CA ARG A 234 3.07 7.80 -26.19
C ARG A 234 3.68 6.42 -26.08
N LEU A 235 3.12 5.54 -25.26
CA LEU A 235 3.56 4.15 -25.08
C LEU A 235 3.73 3.44 -26.43
N MET A 236 2.72 3.53 -27.29
CA MET A 236 2.76 2.91 -28.60
C MET A 236 3.82 3.55 -29.50
N GLU A 237 3.95 4.88 -29.50
CA GLU A 237 5.00 5.57 -30.23
C GLU A 237 6.41 5.15 -29.78
N ILE A 238 6.69 5.15 -28.48
CA ILE A 238 7.99 4.71 -27.93
C ILE A 238 8.25 3.25 -28.28
N SER A 239 7.22 2.41 -28.25
CA SER A 239 7.37 1.00 -28.54
C SER A 239 7.79 0.73 -29.98
N TYR A 240 7.42 1.56 -30.96
CA TYR A 240 7.73 1.32 -32.38
C TYR A 240 8.77 2.29 -32.97
N LYS A 241 8.98 3.46 -32.35
CA LYS A 241 9.97 4.46 -32.79
C LYS A 241 11.18 4.40 -31.87
N ARG A 242 12.35 4.04 -32.42
CA ARG A 242 13.60 3.79 -31.66
C ARG A 242 14.14 4.96 -30.83
N LYS A 243 13.63 6.19 -30.97
CA LYS A 243 14.09 7.37 -30.21
C LYS A 243 12.95 8.36 -29.96
N THR A 244 12.47 8.38 -28.73
CA THR A 244 11.62 9.42 -28.17
C THR A 244 12.24 9.92 -26.87
N HIS A 245 12.02 11.18 -26.53
CA HIS A 245 12.35 11.71 -25.21
C HIS A 245 11.39 11.09 -24.17
N ARG A 246 11.96 10.44 -23.15
CA ARG A 246 11.22 9.81 -22.06
C ARG A 246 10.84 10.86 -21.02
N THR A 247 9.60 10.84 -20.59
CA THR A 247 9.11 11.71 -19.51
C THR A 247 9.11 10.96 -18.18
N MET A 248 8.92 11.71 -17.09
CA MET A 248 8.72 11.11 -15.78
C MET A 248 7.42 10.29 -15.75
N GLU A 249 6.40 10.69 -16.50
CA GLU A 249 5.15 9.96 -16.64
C GLU A 249 5.42 8.58 -17.29
N ASP A 250 6.15 8.53 -18.41
CA ASP A 250 6.49 7.28 -19.09
C ASP A 250 7.10 6.25 -18.10
N ALA A 251 8.05 6.69 -17.25
CA ALA A 251 8.68 5.83 -16.26
C ALA A 251 7.72 5.26 -15.19
N HIS A 252 6.60 5.95 -14.92
CA HIS A 252 5.61 5.54 -13.92
C HIS A 252 4.45 4.72 -14.48
N PHE A 253 4.15 4.85 -15.78
CA PHE A 253 2.98 4.22 -16.40
C PHE A 253 3.31 3.21 -17.49
N PHE A 254 4.58 2.99 -17.83
CA PHE A 254 4.94 1.94 -18.80
C PHE A 254 4.85 0.54 -18.17
N PRO A 255 4.67 -0.52 -18.99
CA PRO A 255 4.47 -1.89 -18.52
C PRO A 255 5.63 -2.38 -17.65
N GLN A 256 5.31 -3.05 -16.55
CA GLN A 256 6.31 -3.62 -15.64
C GLN A 256 7.17 -4.66 -16.35
N VAL A 257 6.61 -5.44 -17.29
CA VAL A 257 7.36 -6.44 -18.09
C VAL A 257 8.42 -5.83 -19.03
N TRP A 258 8.44 -4.51 -19.24
CA TRP A 258 9.46 -3.85 -20.06
C TRP A 258 10.70 -3.45 -19.28
N HIS A 259 10.65 -3.49 -17.96
CA HIS A 259 11.77 -3.14 -17.09
C HIS A 259 12.66 -4.36 -16.82
N CYS A 260 13.81 -4.11 -16.19
CA CYS A 260 14.63 -5.13 -15.55
C CYS A 260 15.19 -6.21 -16.49
N ASP A 261 15.28 -5.90 -17.78
CA ASP A 261 15.69 -6.85 -18.82
C ASP A 261 14.85 -8.14 -18.83
N LEU A 262 13.60 -8.08 -18.34
CA LEU A 262 12.69 -9.24 -18.22
C LEU A 262 12.35 -9.88 -19.57
N ASN A 263 12.64 -9.23 -20.69
CA ASN A 263 12.48 -9.85 -21.99
C ASN A 263 13.45 -11.04 -22.21
N GLU A 264 14.56 -11.07 -21.48
CA GLU A 264 15.58 -12.13 -21.50
C GLU A 264 15.74 -12.80 -20.13
N GLU A 265 15.57 -12.06 -19.04
CA GLU A 265 15.92 -12.52 -17.70
C GLU A 265 14.71 -13.01 -16.88
N PHE A 266 13.50 -13.07 -17.47
CA PHE A 266 12.25 -13.34 -16.73
C PHE A 266 12.34 -14.55 -15.78
N GLU A 267 12.85 -15.67 -16.29
CA GLU A 267 12.86 -16.95 -15.56
C GLU A 267 13.87 -16.97 -14.40
N PHE A 268 14.78 -15.98 -14.33
CA PHE A 268 15.70 -15.82 -13.20
C PHE A 268 15.13 -14.96 -12.07
N PHE A 269 14.02 -14.26 -12.31
CA PHE A 269 13.41 -13.36 -11.33
C PHE A 269 12.36 -14.06 -10.48
N GLU A 270 12.47 -13.87 -9.17
CA GLU A 270 11.40 -14.09 -8.21
C GLU A 270 10.53 -12.82 -8.09
N PHE A 271 9.21 -12.97 -8.18
CA PHE A 271 8.28 -11.84 -8.14
C PHE A 271 7.56 -11.73 -6.80
N ILE A 272 7.73 -10.59 -6.13
CA ILE A 272 7.09 -10.27 -4.85
C ILE A 272 5.84 -9.44 -5.15
N GLN A 273 4.65 -9.94 -4.83
CA GLN A 273 3.38 -9.28 -5.18
C GLN A 273 2.93 -8.29 -4.09
N TYR A 274 2.63 -7.06 -4.48
CA TYR A 274 2.06 -6.03 -3.60
C TYR A 274 0.59 -5.73 -3.93
N SER A 275 -0.29 -5.80 -2.92
CA SER A 275 -1.76 -5.64 -3.02
C SER A 275 -2.30 -4.32 -2.45
N GLY A 276 -1.44 -3.32 -2.19
CA GLY A 276 -1.86 -2.06 -1.55
C GLY A 276 -1.73 -2.07 -0.02
N ASN A 277 -1.73 -3.26 0.59
CA ASN A 277 -1.23 -3.52 1.93
C ASN A 277 0.03 -4.38 1.82
N ALA A 278 1.12 -3.95 2.45
CA ALA A 278 2.40 -4.68 2.37
C ALA A 278 2.34 -5.98 3.19
N GLU A 279 1.53 -6.01 4.24
CA GLU A 279 1.43 -7.15 5.16
C GLU A 279 0.80 -8.40 4.51
N ASP A 280 -0.07 -8.24 3.51
CA ASP A 280 -0.84 -9.36 2.95
C ASP A 280 0.04 -10.43 2.26
N LYS A 281 0.82 -9.99 1.27
CA LYS A 281 1.62 -10.88 0.39
C LYS A 281 3.09 -10.48 0.35
N MET A 282 3.35 -9.18 0.24
CA MET A 282 4.69 -8.66 0.01
C MET A 282 5.64 -8.97 1.16
N VAL A 283 5.26 -8.64 2.41
CA VAL A 283 6.12 -8.85 3.58
C VAL A 283 6.42 -10.34 3.81
N PRO A 284 5.43 -11.26 3.79
CA PRO A 284 5.73 -12.69 3.91
C PRO A 284 6.68 -13.21 2.80
N GLN A 285 6.46 -12.82 1.55
CA GLN A 285 7.31 -13.25 0.43
C GLN A 285 8.72 -12.66 0.51
N LEU A 286 8.84 -11.39 0.93
CA LEU A 286 10.15 -10.75 1.10
C LEU A 286 10.90 -11.35 2.30
N GLN A 287 10.21 -11.63 3.40
CA GLN A 287 10.81 -12.27 4.57
C GLN A 287 11.40 -13.64 4.21
N ASP A 288 10.63 -14.51 3.53
CA ASP A 288 11.14 -15.82 3.06
C ASP A 288 12.41 -15.67 2.20
N LEU A 289 12.42 -14.70 1.28
CA LEU A 289 13.58 -14.44 0.43
C LEU A 289 14.80 -13.99 1.24
N LEU A 290 14.61 -13.09 2.20
CA LEU A 290 15.67 -12.59 3.09
C LEU A 290 16.25 -13.72 3.97
N GLU A 291 15.39 -14.56 4.54
CA GLU A 291 15.78 -15.73 5.35
C GLU A 291 16.60 -16.71 4.52
N ARG A 292 16.16 -17.05 3.29
CA ARG A 292 16.89 -17.92 2.37
C ARG A 292 18.26 -17.39 1.96
N GLN A 293 18.46 -16.07 2.02
CA GLN A 293 19.74 -15.42 1.74
C GLN A 293 20.57 -15.17 2.99
N ASN A 294 20.18 -15.75 4.13
CA ASN A 294 20.86 -15.65 5.43
C ASN A 294 21.00 -14.21 5.93
N VAL A 295 20.01 -13.37 5.65
CA VAL A 295 19.94 -12.02 6.24
C VAL A 295 19.65 -12.18 7.75
N PRO A 296 20.38 -11.49 8.65
CA PRO A 296 20.17 -11.60 10.09
C PRO A 296 18.75 -11.18 10.50
N GLU A 297 18.18 -11.87 11.50
CA GLU A 297 16.80 -11.59 11.97
C GLU A 297 16.59 -10.12 12.35
N LYS A 298 17.57 -9.48 13.00
CA LYS A 298 17.52 -8.04 13.34
C LYS A 298 17.33 -7.18 12.08
N SER A 299 18.04 -7.51 11.00
CA SER A 299 17.98 -6.79 9.73
C SER A 299 16.63 -7.01 9.03
N ILE A 300 16.10 -8.24 9.10
CA ILE A 300 14.77 -8.58 8.60
C ILE A 300 13.70 -7.78 9.36
N GLU A 301 13.76 -7.74 10.69
CA GLU A 301 12.83 -6.99 11.52
C GLU A 301 12.89 -5.47 11.22
N PHE A 302 14.09 -4.92 11.04
CA PHE A 302 14.26 -3.52 10.63
C PHE A 302 13.55 -3.23 9.30
N ILE A 303 13.78 -4.08 8.28
CA ILE A 303 13.12 -3.94 6.97
C ILE A 303 11.60 -4.02 7.10
N LYS A 304 11.09 -5.01 7.84
CA LYS A 304 9.64 -5.18 8.08
C LYS A 304 9.04 -3.93 8.73
N ASN A 305 9.70 -3.39 9.74
CA ASN A 305 9.23 -2.22 10.46
C ASN A 305 9.17 -0.98 9.55
N GLU A 306 10.19 -0.76 8.71
CA GLU A 306 10.16 0.32 7.73
C GLU A 306 9.04 0.13 6.70
N LEU A 307 8.84 -1.09 6.19
CA LEU A 307 7.80 -1.37 5.18
C LEU A 307 6.35 -1.24 5.71
N ILE A 308 6.11 -1.64 6.96
CA ILE A 308 4.76 -1.66 7.56
C ILE A 308 4.42 -0.30 8.16
N TYR A 309 5.33 0.27 8.95
CA TYR A 309 5.02 1.43 9.79
C TYR A 309 5.45 2.76 9.16
N LYS A 310 6.39 2.77 8.21
CA LYS A 310 6.83 4.00 7.52
C LYS A 310 6.30 4.05 6.09
N LYS A 311 5.14 4.71 5.94
CA LYS A 311 4.60 4.99 4.61
C LYS A 311 5.47 6.01 3.89
N SER A 312 5.66 5.82 2.58
CA SER A 312 6.35 6.81 1.77
C SER A 312 5.58 8.14 1.74
N SER A 313 6.28 9.26 1.64
CA SER A 313 5.73 10.61 1.49
C SER A 313 4.86 10.79 0.24
N HIS A 314 4.98 9.85 -0.70
CA HIS A 314 4.23 9.79 -1.95
C HIS A 314 3.25 8.62 -2.00
N SER A 315 2.93 8.02 -0.84
CA SER A 315 1.90 7.01 -0.72
C SER A 315 0.52 7.60 -1.00
N THR A 316 -0.26 6.89 -1.82
CA THR A 316 -1.62 7.31 -2.20
C THR A 316 -2.70 6.47 -1.52
N THR A 317 -2.31 5.47 -0.74
CA THR A 317 -3.19 4.52 -0.06
C THR A 317 -4.12 5.24 0.92
N GLY A 318 -5.41 4.94 0.85
CA GLY A 318 -6.44 5.54 1.71
C GLY A 318 -6.94 6.94 1.31
N THR A 319 -6.33 7.59 0.31
CA THR A 319 -6.74 8.94 -0.11
C THR A 319 -8.11 8.94 -0.84
N PRO A 320 -8.94 10.00 -0.70
CA PRO A 320 -10.18 10.11 -1.46
C PRO A 320 -9.96 10.18 -2.97
N ALA A 321 -8.89 10.86 -3.41
CA ALA A 321 -8.52 10.93 -4.82
C ALA A 321 -8.28 9.52 -5.39
N LYS A 322 -7.52 8.65 -4.70
CA LYS A 322 -7.34 7.25 -5.10
C LYS A 322 -8.66 6.50 -5.21
N ARG A 323 -9.55 6.65 -4.21
CA ARG A 323 -10.88 6.01 -4.24
C ARG A 323 -11.74 6.48 -5.42
N PHE A 324 -11.77 7.79 -5.68
CA PHE A 324 -12.49 8.37 -6.81
C PHE A 324 -11.97 7.82 -8.15
N TYR A 325 -10.66 7.94 -8.39
CA TYR A 325 -10.07 7.53 -9.66
C TYR A 325 -10.11 6.02 -9.89
N TYR A 326 -9.94 5.22 -8.83
CA TYR A 326 -10.16 3.78 -8.90
C TYR A 326 -11.60 3.47 -9.30
N SER A 327 -12.59 4.10 -8.66
CA SER A 327 -14.00 3.91 -9.02
C SER A 327 -14.31 4.37 -10.44
N ARG A 328 -13.74 5.50 -10.90
CA ARG A 328 -13.92 6.00 -12.28
C ARG A 328 -13.40 4.99 -13.29
N LEU A 329 -12.19 4.47 -13.05
CA LEU A 329 -11.55 3.51 -13.92
C LEU A 329 -12.34 2.20 -13.98
N MET A 330 -12.67 1.62 -12.82
CA MET A 330 -13.35 0.31 -12.73
C MET A 330 -14.78 0.32 -13.27
N LYS A 331 -15.46 1.47 -13.27
CA LYS A 331 -16.83 1.60 -13.81
C LYS A 331 -16.87 1.90 -15.31
N SER A 332 -15.72 2.14 -15.95
CA SER A 332 -15.64 2.49 -17.37
C SER A 332 -15.01 1.37 -18.19
N PRO A 333 -15.81 0.59 -18.94
CA PRO A 333 -15.27 -0.40 -19.88
C PRO A 333 -14.27 0.21 -20.87
N TYR A 334 -14.47 1.47 -21.27
CA TYR A 334 -13.57 2.20 -22.16
C TYR A 334 -12.20 2.42 -21.55
N LEU A 335 -12.11 2.94 -20.32
CA LEU A 335 -10.81 3.14 -19.66
C LEU A 335 -10.14 1.79 -19.34
N LEU A 336 -10.91 0.77 -18.96
CA LEU A 336 -10.38 -0.58 -18.75
C LEU A 336 -9.81 -1.19 -20.04
N GLU A 337 -10.37 -0.89 -21.21
CA GLU A 337 -9.78 -1.29 -22.49
C GLU A 337 -8.38 -0.69 -22.67
N PHE A 338 -8.15 0.57 -22.31
CA PHE A 338 -6.80 1.15 -22.32
C PHE A 338 -5.85 0.49 -21.34
N ILE A 339 -6.32 0.16 -20.12
CA ILE A 339 -5.51 -0.60 -19.16
C ILE A 339 -5.09 -1.95 -19.75
N VAL A 340 -6.01 -2.68 -20.40
CA VAL A 340 -5.67 -3.93 -21.08
C VAL A 340 -4.68 -3.66 -22.21
N LYS A 341 -4.91 -2.65 -23.05
CA LYS A 341 -4.00 -2.31 -24.16
C LYS A 341 -2.59 -1.98 -23.68
N MET A 342 -2.45 -1.27 -22.56
CA MET A 342 -1.16 -0.90 -21.99
C MET A 342 -0.50 -2.09 -21.28
N PHE A 343 -1.24 -2.86 -20.49
CA PHE A 343 -0.68 -3.76 -19.49
C PHE A 343 -1.03 -5.25 -19.66
N TYR A 344 -1.55 -5.67 -20.82
CA TYR A 344 -1.96 -7.07 -21.06
C TYR A 344 -0.92 -8.11 -20.62
N TYR A 345 0.35 -7.88 -20.94
CA TYR A 345 1.42 -8.81 -20.57
C TYR A 345 1.80 -8.73 -19.09
N ASP A 346 1.60 -7.60 -18.40
CA ASP A 346 1.76 -7.54 -16.94
C ASP A 346 0.71 -8.44 -16.26
N PHE A 347 -0.54 -8.42 -16.72
CA PHE A 347 -1.58 -9.32 -16.18
C PHE A 347 -1.20 -10.79 -16.37
N LEU A 348 -0.78 -11.16 -17.58
CA LEU A 348 -0.45 -12.55 -17.89
C LEU A 348 0.80 -13.04 -17.18
N ARG A 349 1.90 -12.28 -17.25
CA ARG A 349 3.21 -12.73 -16.76
C ARG A 349 3.31 -12.69 -15.23
N PHE A 350 2.65 -11.75 -14.58
CA PHE A 350 2.65 -11.66 -13.11
C PHE A 350 1.41 -12.27 -12.47
N HIS A 351 0.60 -12.98 -13.25
CA HIS A 351 -0.59 -13.72 -12.79
C HIS A 351 -1.61 -12.84 -12.05
N TYR A 352 -1.86 -11.63 -12.56
CA TYR A 352 -2.95 -10.79 -12.10
C TYR A 352 -4.22 -11.05 -12.91
N GLU A 353 -5.37 -10.99 -12.24
CA GLU A 353 -6.66 -11.08 -12.90
C GLU A 353 -6.87 -9.92 -13.88
N LEU A 354 -7.40 -10.25 -15.06
CA LEU A 354 -7.83 -9.24 -16.03
C LEU A 354 -9.02 -8.44 -15.46
N PRO A 355 -9.18 -7.17 -15.86
CA PRO A 355 -10.32 -6.37 -15.43
C PRO A 355 -11.66 -6.96 -15.89
N PRO A 356 -12.76 -6.66 -15.18
CA PRO A 356 -14.07 -7.17 -15.53
C PRO A 356 -14.46 -6.82 -16.96
N GLY A 357 -15.10 -7.79 -17.63
CA GLY A 357 -15.52 -7.70 -19.03
C GLY A 357 -14.48 -8.19 -20.05
N PHE A 358 -13.31 -8.69 -19.63
CA PHE A 358 -12.22 -9.13 -20.52
C PHE A 358 -11.81 -10.59 -20.43
#